data_AF-A0A067CM32-F1
#
_entry.id   AF-A0A067CM32-F1
#
_cell.length_a   1.000
_cell.length_b   1.000
_cell.length_c   1.000
_cell.angle_alpha   90.00
_cell.angle_beta   90.00
_cell.angle_gamma   90.00
#
_symmetry.space_group_name_H-M   'P 1'
#
loop_
_entity.id
_entity.type
_entity.pdbx_description
1 polymer ?
#
loop_
_entity_poly.entity_id
_entity_poly.type
_entity_poly.pdbx_seq_one_letter_code
_entity_poly.pdbx_strand_id
1 'polypeptide(L)'
;MRVKPSQRVTLLTLFRVSLAVLVTCSLMYMVRMYAATTSDAGPGRQELRLGQAPPLASQRVHAASFDEAIAYLSDVDLDAGPVYILVMSGMRGGDYWCGDCRNVKVPVAAAFAKAPPAARLLEVSVGTSPEWRDVSNPFRTHSLLRINHIPALLEYKGHLKTTNLVLEKFATDPELLEYLFRVPEPRVPIGARDKREVATVDALNAMVDAYDGSYPLYLFFVSGHDSDTERLWCPFCDSALLPVVYYFEHYAAKDAALVTVTTASTYDEWQDPSSPFRAQTRIKISGLPMLVRVMPNAAPLKEYTQFFEDRTHLVQFFQEPQPEM
;
A
#
# COMPACT_ATOMS: atom_id res chain seq x y z
N MET A 1 -42.77 -17.12 76.87
CA MET A 1 -42.53 -16.84 75.44
C MET A 1 -43.52 -15.78 74.98
N ARG A 2 -43.05 -14.61 74.53
CA ARG A 2 -43.89 -13.52 74.00
C ARG A 2 -43.30 -13.11 72.65
N VAL A 3 -43.89 -13.59 71.57
CA VAL A 3 -43.49 -13.27 70.19
C VAL A 3 -44.00 -11.87 69.84
N LYS A 4 -43.08 -10.98 69.42
CA LYS A 4 -43.40 -9.62 68.93
C LYS A 4 -44.05 -9.69 67.53
N PRO A 5 -44.98 -8.79 67.20
CA PRO A 5 -45.66 -8.78 65.91
C PRO A 5 -44.75 -8.26 64.79
N SER A 6 -44.78 -8.96 63.66
CA SER A 6 -44.10 -8.63 62.41
C SER A 6 -44.77 -7.42 61.74
N GLN A 7 -43.99 -6.36 61.50
CA GLN A 7 -44.41 -5.14 60.81
C GLN A 7 -44.65 -5.44 59.32
N ARG A 8 -45.92 -5.41 58.87
CA ARG A 8 -46.26 -5.58 57.44
C ARG A 8 -46.00 -4.25 56.72
N VAL A 9 -45.05 -4.25 55.79
CA VAL A 9 -44.81 -3.12 54.89
C VAL A 9 -45.93 -3.09 53.85
N THR A 10 -46.74 -2.04 53.86
CA THR A 10 -47.86 -1.86 52.94
C THR A 10 -47.34 -1.50 51.53
N LEU A 11 -48.03 -1.97 50.48
CA LEU A 11 -47.72 -1.67 49.07
C LEU A 11 -47.55 -0.16 48.81
N LEU A 12 -48.34 0.67 49.49
CA LEU A 12 -48.28 2.13 49.40
C LEU A 12 -46.94 2.70 49.90
N THR A 13 -46.34 2.07 50.90
CA THR A 13 -45.02 2.46 51.44
C THR A 13 -43.91 2.13 50.44
N LEU A 14 -44.02 0.99 49.76
CA LEU A 14 -43.09 0.62 48.67
C LEU A 14 -43.18 1.60 47.49
N PHE A 15 -44.40 1.96 47.06
CA PHE A 15 -44.57 2.93 45.98
C PHE A 15 -44.02 4.32 46.33
N ARG A 16 -44.21 4.79 47.56
CA ARG A 16 -43.67 6.08 48.02
C ARG A 16 -42.14 6.08 48.06
N VAL A 17 -41.52 4.98 48.49
CA VAL A 17 -40.06 4.82 48.49
C VAL A 17 -39.53 4.77 47.05
N SER A 18 -40.16 3.98 46.17
CA SER A 18 -39.74 3.90 44.76
C SER A 18 -39.85 5.24 44.04
N LEU A 19 -40.92 6.00 44.26
CA LEU A 19 -41.07 7.34 43.68
C LEU A 19 -40.02 8.32 44.23
N ALA A 20 -39.75 8.28 45.53
CA ALA A 20 -38.71 9.11 46.14
C ALA A 20 -37.31 8.77 45.60
N VAL A 21 -36.99 7.49 45.39
CA VAL A 21 -35.73 7.04 44.76
C VAL A 21 -35.64 7.52 43.31
N LEU A 22 -36.70 7.41 42.52
CA LEU A 22 -36.68 7.84 41.12
C LEU A 22 -36.54 9.37 40.97
N VAL A 23 -37.21 10.14 41.84
CA VAL A 23 -37.10 11.61 41.82
C VAL A 23 -35.72 12.05 42.28
N THR A 24 -35.17 11.44 43.32
CA THR A 24 -33.80 11.75 43.80
C THR A 24 -32.74 11.36 42.77
N CYS A 25 -32.86 10.19 42.13
CA CYS A 25 -31.97 9.79 41.04
C CYS A 25 -32.05 10.76 39.84
N SER A 26 -33.27 11.17 39.46
CA SER A 26 -33.46 12.14 38.36
C SER A 26 -32.87 13.52 38.70
N LEU A 27 -33.05 14.01 39.94
CA LEU A 27 -32.46 15.28 40.38
C LEU A 27 -30.92 15.19 40.45
N MET A 28 -30.37 14.08 40.95
CA MET A 28 -28.92 13.86 40.96
C MET A 28 -28.34 13.78 39.53
N TYR A 29 -29.07 13.17 38.60
CA TYR A 29 -28.68 13.13 37.19
C TYR A 29 -28.67 14.53 36.57
N MET A 30 -29.72 15.32 36.80
CA MET A 30 -29.81 16.70 36.30
C MET A 30 -28.70 17.59 36.89
N VAL A 31 -28.39 17.46 38.19
CA VAL A 31 -27.28 18.19 38.83
C VAL A 31 -25.93 17.77 38.24
N ARG A 32 -25.71 16.47 37.98
CA ARG A 32 -24.47 16.00 37.33
C ARG A 32 -24.33 16.51 35.90
N MET A 33 -25.41 16.50 35.13
CA MET A 33 -25.41 17.01 33.75
C MET A 33 -25.15 18.53 33.72
N TYR A 34 -25.72 19.28 34.66
CA TYR A 34 -25.52 20.74 34.76
C TYR A 34 -24.11 21.11 35.25
N ALA A 35 -23.52 20.31 36.14
CA ALA A 35 -22.12 20.49 36.55
C ALA A 35 -21.13 20.13 35.43
N ALA A 36 -21.48 19.16 34.57
CA ALA A 36 -20.67 18.76 33.41
C ALA A 36 -20.63 19.81 32.29
N THR A 37 -21.61 20.72 32.21
CA THR A 37 -21.61 21.81 31.21
C THR A 37 -20.96 23.11 31.69
N THR A 38 -20.58 23.21 32.97
CA THR A 38 -20.16 24.49 33.58
C THR A 38 -18.75 24.49 34.20
N SER A 39 -17.98 23.41 34.08
CA SER A 39 -16.60 23.35 34.60
C SER A 39 -15.56 23.17 33.50
N ASP A 40 -15.09 24.30 32.97
CA ASP A 40 -13.89 24.39 32.12
C ASP A 40 -12.83 25.21 32.85
N ALA A 41 -11.93 24.55 33.59
CA ALA A 41 -10.65 25.11 34.05
C ALA A 41 -9.76 24.03 34.74
N GLY A 42 -8.84 23.44 33.97
CA GLY A 42 -7.54 22.95 34.50
C GLY A 42 -7.47 21.57 35.17
N PRO A 43 -6.25 21.02 35.38
CA PRO A 43 -5.75 19.95 34.52
C PRO A 43 -5.63 18.58 35.22
N GLY A 44 -5.80 17.51 34.43
CA GLY A 44 -5.23 16.20 34.73
C GLY A 44 -6.21 15.08 35.11
N ARG A 45 -6.97 14.56 34.14
CA ARG A 45 -7.24 13.11 34.02
C ARG A 45 -7.80 12.79 32.62
N GLN A 46 -7.19 11.78 32.02
CA GLN A 46 -7.28 11.38 30.63
C GLN A 46 -8.67 10.77 30.34
N GLU A 47 -9.58 11.57 29.77
CA GLU A 47 -10.81 11.05 29.18
C GLU A 47 -10.52 10.43 27.81
N LEU A 48 -11.05 9.22 27.62
CA LEU A 48 -11.09 8.49 26.36
C LEU A 48 -11.94 9.31 25.36
N ARG A 49 -11.33 10.26 24.67
CA ARG A 49 -11.98 10.94 23.53
C ARG A 49 -12.22 9.89 22.45
N LEU A 50 -13.49 9.60 22.16
CA LEU A 50 -13.90 9.15 20.84
C LEU A 50 -13.43 10.25 19.87
N GLY A 51 -12.26 10.04 19.27
CA GLY A 51 -11.61 11.02 18.42
C GLY A 51 -12.54 11.42 17.30
N GLN A 52 -12.85 12.71 17.21
CA GLN A 52 -13.21 13.29 15.92
C GLN A 52 -12.08 12.92 14.97
N ALA A 53 -12.39 12.20 13.90
CA ALA A 53 -11.43 11.95 12.84
C ALA A 53 -10.82 13.31 12.44
N PRO A 54 -9.48 13.43 12.38
CA PRO A 54 -8.85 14.63 11.87
C PRO A 54 -9.49 14.98 10.52
N PRO A 55 -9.79 16.24 10.21
CA PRO A 55 -10.29 16.59 8.89
C PRO A 55 -9.30 16.06 7.83
N LEU A 56 -9.80 15.50 6.72
CA LEU A 56 -8.96 14.95 5.63
C LEU A 56 -7.86 15.93 5.17
N ALA A 57 -8.06 17.24 5.34
CA ALA A 57 -7.08 18.28 5.07
C ALA A 57 -5.84 18.22 5.98
N SER A 58 -5.95 17.80 7.25
CA SER A 58 -4.80 17.67 8.17
C SER A 58 -3.95 16.43 7.92
N GLN A 59 -4.40 15.53 7.04
CA GLN A 59 -3.67 14.31 6.66
C GLN A 59 -2.84 14.52 5.38
N ARG A 60 -3.03 15.65 4.68
CA ARG A 60 -2.25 15.99 3.48
C ARG A 60 -1.26 17.08 3.83
N VAL A 61 0.00 16.83 3.50
CA VAL A 61 1.10 17.77 3.72
C VAL A 61 1.69 18.09 2.35
N HIS A 62 2.02 19.35 2.11
CA HIS A 62 2.67 19.77 0.88
C HIS A 62 4.11 20.16 1.17
N ALA A 63 5.04 19.69 0.33
CA ALA A 63 6.43 20.13 0.30
C ALA A 63 6.75 20.72 -1.07
N ALA A 64 7.26 21.95 -1.10
CA ALA A 64 7.58 22.64 -2.35
C ALA A 64 8.91 22.18 -2.96
N SER A 65 9.73 21.46 -2.19
CA SER A 65 11.08 21.03 -2.55
C SER A 65 11.46 19.68 -1.93
N PHE A 66 12.60 19.14 -2.37
CA PHE A 66 13.16 17.92 -1.79
C PHE A 66 13.57 18.10 -0.32
N ASP A 67 14.18 19.23 0.02
CA ASP A 67 14.65 19.52 1.38
C ASP A 67 13.49 19.62 2.37
N GLU A 68 12.38 20.23 1.96
CA GLU A 68 11.15 20.27 2.77
C GLU A 68 10.56 18.86 2.98
N ALA A 69 10.61 18.00 1.95
CA ALA A 69 10.17 16.62 2.08
C ALA A 69 11.05 15.84 3.06
N ILE A 70 12.37 15.99 2.98
CA ILE A 70 13.32 15.37 3.92
C ILE A 70 13.07 15.85 5.34
N ALA A 71 12.89 17.16 5.55
CA ALA A 71 12.61 17.72 6.86
C ALA A 71 11.35 17.10 7.48
N TYR A 72 10.25 17.03 6.71
CA TYR A 72 9.03 16.39 7.16
C TYR A 72 9.22 14.89 7.47
N LEU A 73 9.86 14.15 6.56
CA LEU A 73 10.01 12.68 6.68
C LEU A 73 11.01 12.26 7.76
N SER A 74 11.92 13.15 8.15
CA SER A 74 12.88 12.88 9.24
C SER A 74 12.23 12.94 10.61
N ASP A 75 11.19 13.78 10.77
CA ASP A 75 10.52 14.02 12.04
C ASP A 75 9.17 13.30 12.17
N VAL A 76 8.69 12.66 11.10
CA VAL A 76 7.36 12.04 11.08
C VAL A 76 7.32 10.77 11.95
N ASP A 77 6.42 10.77 12.93
CA ASP A 77 6.14 9.60 13.77
C ASP A 77 5.34 8.55 12.97
N LEU A 78 5.93 7.40 12.68
CA LEU A 78 5.27 6.30 11.94
C LEU A 78 4.33 5.46 12.81
N ASP A 79 4.42 5.53 14.13
CA ASP A 79 3.51 4.84 15.04
C ASP A 79 2.12 5.49 15.00
N ALA A 80 2.05 6.78 14.65
CA ALA A 80 0.81 7.49 14.41
C ALA A 80 0.04 7.00 13.17
N GLY A 81 0.66 6.29 12.23
CA GLY A 81 0.00 5.74 11.04
C GLY A 81 0.87 5.74 9.77
N PRO A 82 0.42 5.11 8.67
CA PRO A 82 1.22 5.02 7.46
C PRO A 82 1.42 6.39 6.79
N VAL A 83 2.60 6.58 6.19
CA VAL A 83 2.95 7.79 5.43
C VAL A 83 3.19 7.41 3.99
N TYR A 84 2.59 8.16 3.08
CA TYR A 84 2.74 7.99 1.63
C TYR A 84 3.33 9.27 1.02
N ILE A 85 4.14 9.12 -0.02
CA ILE A 85 4.79 10.23 -0.71
C ILE A 85 4.27 10.25 -2.15
N LEU A 86 3.57 11.32 -2.53
CA LEU A 86 3.15 11.58 -3.91
C LEU A 86 4.05 12.66 -4.51
N VAL A 87 4.95 12.25 -5.39
CA VAL A 87 5.85 13.14 -6.12
C VAL A 87 5.17 13.62 -7.41
N MET A 88 5.05 14.93 -7.55
CA MET A 88 4.31 15.62 -8.59
C MET A 88 5.19 16.67 -9.27
N SER A 89 4.83 17.08 -10.49
CA SER A 89 5.38 18.30 -11.09
C SER A 89 5.09 19.54 -10.25
N GLY A 90 5.87 20.61 -10.39
CA GLY A 90 5.45 21.93 -9.94
C GLY A 90 4.24 22.47 -10.73
N MET A 91 3.69 23.59 -10.25
CA MET A 91 2.56 24.26 -10.90
C MET A 91 3.03 25.36 -11.87
N ARG A 92 2.30 25.52 -12.98
CA ARG A 92 2.45 26.61 -13.95
C ARG A 92 1.06 27.07 -14.40
N GLY A 93 0.72 28.33 -14.11
CA GLY A 93 -0.59 28.88 -14.49
C GLY A 93 -1.76 28.28 -13.71
N GLY A 94 -1.54 27.88 -12.45
CA GLY A 94 -2.57 27.33 -11.56
C GLY A 94 -2.79 25.82 -11.65
N ASP A 95 -2.02 25.11 -12.48
CA ASP A 95 -2.11 23.65 -12.61
C ASP A 95 -0.73 23.02 -12.82
N TYR A 96 -0.64 21.70 -12.68
CA TYR A 96 0.57 20.93 -12.91
C TYR A 96 1.06 21.04 -14.36
N TRP A 97 2.35 21.30 -14.56
CA TRP A 97 2.90 21.36 -15.92
C TRP A 97 2.97 19.97 -16.58
N CYS A 98 3.08 18.89 -15.81
CA CYS A 98 3.08 17.52 -16.31
C CYS A 98 1.65 17.00 -16.54
N GLY A 99 1.41 16.40 -17.71
CA GLY A 99 0.10 15.83 -18.07
C GLY A 99 -0.34 14.70 -17.15
N ASP A 100 0.55 13.74 -16.89
CA ASP A 100 0.22 12.59 -16.04
C ASP A 100 0.02 13.01 -14.59
N CYS A 101 0.73 14.04 -14.11
CA CYS A 101 0.48 14.63 -12.79
C CYS A 101 -0.92 15.23 -12.68
N ARG A 102 -1.46 15.84 -13.75
CA ARG A 102 -2.86 16.29 -13.75
C ARG A 102 -3.82 15.11 -13.67
N ASN A 103 -3.53 14.02 -14.39
CA ASN A 103 -4.41 12.85 -14.48
C ASN A 103 -4.55 12.09 -13.16
N VAL A 104 -3.48 12.00 -12.35
CA VAL A 104 -3.51 11.23 -11.08
C VAL A 104 -4.17 11.97 -9.91
N LYS A 105 -4.34 13.30 -10.00
CA LYS A 105 -4.85 14.12 -8.90
C LYS A 105 -6.19 13.61 -8.36
N VAL A 106 -7.13 13.32 -9.24
CA VAL A 106 -8.49 12.88 -8.85
C VAL A 106 -8.48 11.43 -8.34
N PRO A 107 -7.90 10.43 -9.05
CA PRO A 107 -7.80 9.06 -8.55
C PRO A 107 -7.11 8.94 -7.19
N VAL A 108 -5.94 9.56 -7.03
CA VAL A 108 -5.19 9.51 -5.77
C VAL A 108 -5.99 10.17 -4.64
N ALA A 109 -6.60 11.33 -4.90
CA ALA A 109 -7.41 11.99 -3.89
C ALA A 109 -8.63 11.16 -3.46
N ALA A 110 -9.28 10.48 -4.41
CA ALA A 110 -10.45 9.65 -4.15
C ALA A 110 -10.10 8.39 -3.35
N ALA A 111 -9.01 7.70 -3.70
CA ALA A 111 -8.53 6.53 -2.98
C ALA A 111 -8.02 6.90 -1.58
N PHE A 112 -7.23 7.96 -1.45
CA PHE A 112 -6.70 8.40 -0.16
C PHE A 112 -7.80 8.84 0.82
N ALA A 113 -8.92 9.39 0.32
CA ALA A 113 -10.06 9.72 1.17
C ALA A 113 -10.69 8.50 1.87
N LYS A 114 -10.40 7.29 1.39
CA LYS A 114 -10.83 6.02 1.99
C LYS A 114 -9.74 5.35 2.82
N ALA A 115 -8.53 5.91 2.85
CA ALA A 115 -7.40 5.37 3.61
C ALA A 115 -7.70 5.36 5.13
N PRO A 116 -6.96 4.58 5.92
CA PRO A 116 -7.07 4.63 7.38
C PRO A 116 -7.00 6.08 7.90
N PRO A 117 -7.80 6.47 8.90
CA PRO A 117 -7.88 7.87 9.36
C PRO A 117 -6.57 8.48 9.90
N ALA A 118 -5.55 7.65 10.14
CA ALA A 118 -4.24 8.06 10.61
C ALA A 118 -3.18 8.07 9.49
N ALA A 119 -3.57 7.68 8.28
CA ALA A 119 -2.73 7.77 7.09
C ALA A 119 -2.41 9.24 6.78
N ARG A 120 -1.20 9.49 6.30
CA ARG A 120 -0.74 10.82 5.86
C ARG A 120 -0.21 10.73 4.44
N LEU A 121 -0.51 11.74 3.63
CA LEU A 121 -0.04 11.88 2.25
C LEU A 121 0.81 13.15 2.14
N LEU A 122 2.10 12.97 1.92
CA LEU A 122 3.03 14.04 1.58
C LEU A 122 3.03 14.22 0.06
N GLU A 123 2.49 15.32 -0.43
CA GLU A 123 2.57 15.72 -1.83
C GLU A 123 3.81 16.62 -2.04
N VAL A 124 4.74 16.19 -2.88
CA VAL A 124 6.03 16.87 -3.09
C VAL A 124 6.15 17.35 -4.52
N SER A 125 6.49 18.63 -4.71
CA SER A 125 6.79 19.19 -6.02
C SER A 125 8.26 18.98 -6.41
N VAL A 126 8.50 18.49 -7.62
CA VAL A 126 9.87 18.43 -8.20
C VAL A 126 10.35 19.76 -8.79
N GLY A 127 9.53 20.81 -8.68
CA GLY A 127 9.81 22.12 -9.28
C GLY A 127 9.41 22.19 -10.75
N THR A 128 10.14 22.97 -11.52
CA THR A 128 9.92 23.24 -12.94
C THR A 128 10.35 22.07 -13.84
N SER A 129 9.90 22.07 -15.10
CA SER A 129 10.27 21.04 -16.08
C SER A 129 11.80 20.97 -16.33
N PRO A 130 12.56 22.09 -16.44
CA PRO A 130 14.01 22.04 -16.52
C PRO A 130 14.67 21.42 -15.28
N GLU A 131 14.24 21.80 -14.07
CA GLU A 131 14.77 21.23 -12.83
C GLU A 131 14.54 19.71 -12.76
N TRP A 132 13.35 19.24 -13.14
CA TRP A 132 13.05 17.80 -13.19
C TRP A 132 13.86 17.02 -14.25
N ARG A 133 14.18 17.67 -15.37
CA ARG A 133 14.98 17.05 -16.44
C ARG A 133 16.47 16.97 -16.12
N ASP A 134 16.94 17.72 -15.13
CA ASP A 134 18.29 17.62 -14.64
C ASP A 134 18.54 16.22 -14.06
N VAL A 135 19.55 15.52 -14.58
CA VAL A 135 19.93 14.17 -14.12
C VAL A 135 20.47 14.19 -12.68
N SER A 136 20.95 15.34 -12.21
CA SER A 136 21.44 15.55 -10.85
C SER A 136 20.34 15.89 -9.85
N ASN A 137 19.10 16.07 -10.33
CA ASN A 137 17.95 16.38 -9.48
C ASN A 137 17.83 15.36 -8.32
N PRO A 138 17.71 15.82 -7.06
CA PRO A 138 17.78 14.95 -5.89
C PRO A 138 16.68 13.89 -5.84
N PHE A 139 15.52 14.14 -6.46
CA PHE A 139 14.46 13.13 -6.57
C PHE A 139 14.90 11.91 -7.42
N ARG A 140 15.85 12.10 -8.34
CA ARG A 140 16.41 11.04 -9.21
C ARG A 140 17.60 10.33 -8.59
N THR A 141 18.39 11.02 -7.77
CA THR A 141 19.69 10.52 -7.30
C THR A 141 19.69 10.07 -5.84
N HIS A 142 18.89 10.71 -4.99
CA HIS A 142 18.85 10.42 -3.56
C HIS A 142 18.14 9.09 -3.27
N SER A 143 18.69 8.31 -2.34
CA SER A 143 18.24 6.95 -2.02
C SER A 143 16.79 6.85 -1.53
N LEU A 144 16.29 7.91 -0.89
CA LEU A 144 14.88 8.01 -0.47
C LEU A 144 13.89 7.70 -1.60
N LEU A 145 14.11 8.27 -2.80
CA LEU A 145 13.16 8.20 -3.90
C LEU A 145 13.72 7.45 -5.11
N ARG A 146 14.90 7.88 -5.61
CA ARG A 146 15.57 7.37 -6.82
C ARG A 146 14.57 7.01 -7.93
N ILE A 147 13.74 7.98 -8.31
CA ILE A 147 12.69 7.80 -9.33
C ILE A 147 13.09 8.43 -10.67
N ASN A 148 12.67 7.80 -11.76
CA ASN A 148 12.94 8.26 -13.13
C ASN A 148 11.73 8.94 -13.79
N HIS A 149 10.52 8.73 -13.26
CA HIS A 149 9.25 9.24 -13.77
C HIS A 149 8.44 9.97 -12.69
N ILE A 150 7.56 10.88 -13.14
CA ILE A 150 6.52 11.49 -12.33
C ILE A 150 5.19 11.40 -13.10
N PRO A 151 4.05 11.25 -12.41
CA PRO A 151 3.90 11.17 -10.97
C PRO A 151 4.42 9.84 -10.40
N ALA A 152 4.86 9.87 -9.15
CA ALA A 152 5.29 8.68 -8.41
C ALA A 152 4.64 8.66 -7.03
N LEU A 153 4.03 7.54 -6.66
CA LEU A 153 3.44 7.33 -5.35
C LEU A 153 4.20 6.19 -4.66
N LEU A 154 4.65 6.43 -3.42
CA LEU A 154 5.45 5.49 -2.64
C LEU A 154 4.93 5.41 -1.20
N GLU A 155 5.18 4.28 -0.55
CA GLU A 155 5.04 4.15 0.91
C GLU A 155 6.37 4.46 1.60
N TYR A 156 6.34 5.32 2.63
CA TYR A 156 7.49 5.64 3.45
C TYR A 156 7.64 4.63 4.59
N LYS A 157 8.86 4.11 4.80
CA LYS A 157 9.18 3.08 5.81
C LYS A 157 10.03 3.57 6.97
N GLY A 158 10.29 4.88 7.03
CA GLY A 158 11.20 5.46 8.02
C GLY A 158 12.64 5.38 7.55
N HIS A 159 13.52 6.03 8.31
CA HIS A 159 14.96 6.05 8.03
C HIS A 159 15.31 6.42 6.59
N LEU A 160 14.52 7.33 5.98
CA LEU A 160 14.67 7.75 4.59
C LEU A 160 14.59 6.60 3.56
N LYS A 161 13.78 5.57 3.83
CA LYS A 161 13.52 4.45 2.90
C LYS A 161 12.08 4.41 2.43
N THR A 162 11.87 3.92 1.22
CA THR A 162 10.54 3.77 0.60
C THR A 162 10.32 2.37 0.03
N THR A 163 9.06 2.01 -0.16
CA THR A 163 8.63 0.77 -0.83
C THR A 163 7.39 1.05 -1.68
N ASN A 164 6.92 0.03 -2.41
CA ASN A 164 5.65 0.04 -3.14
C ASN A 164 5.55 1.23 -4.11
N LEU A 165 6.45 1.28 -5.09
CA LEU A 165 6.46 2.31 -6.12
C LEU A 165 5.31 2.10 -7.09
N VAL A 166 4.51 3.15 -7.29
CA VAL A 166 3.47 3.24 -8.32
C VAL A 166 3.76 4.45 -9.20
N LEU A 167 3.97 4.22 -10.50
CA LEU A 167 4.31 5.27 -11.47
C LEU A 167 3.16 5.55 -12.45
N GLU A 168 3.06 6.81 -12.88
CA GLU A 168 2.32 7.25 -14.07
C GLU A 168 0.92 6.64 -14.19
N LYS A 169 0.68 5.77 -15.18
CA LYS A 169 -0.63 5.14 -15.42
C LYS A 169 -1.09 4.26 -14.27
N PHE A 170 -0.19 3.56 -13.58
CA PHE A 170 -0.57 2.77 -12.41
C PHE A 170 -1.09 3.66 -11.28
N ALA A 171 -0.63 4.92 -11.19
CA ALA A 171 -1.13 5.89 -10.21
C ALA A 171 -2.51 6.46 -10.59
N THR A 172 -3.15 5.93 -11.63
CA THR A 172 -4.57 6.16 -11.96
C THR A 172 -5.44 4.93 -11.72
N ASP A 173 -4.86 3.78 -11.39
CA ASP A 173 -5.62 2.55 -11.13
C ASP A 173 -6.24 2.60 -9.72
N PRO A 174 -7.58 2.63 -9.60
CA PRO A 174 -8.23 2.75 -8.30
C PRO A 174 -7.96 1.55 -7.39
N GLU A 175 -7.83 0.34 -7.92
CA GLU A 175 -7.58 -0.87 -7.14
C GLU A 175 -6.17 -0.89 -6.57
N LEU A 176 -5.16 -0.53 -7.38
CA LEU A 176 -3.79 -0.42 -6.89
C LEU A 176 -3.65 0.69 -5.85
N LEU A 177 -4.31 1.83 -6.07
CA LEU A 177 -4.28 2.94 -5.11
C LEU A 177 -4.96 2.56 -3.79
N GLU A 178 -6.11 1.90 -3.83
CA GLU A 178 -6.81 1.45 -2.62
C GLU A 178 -6.03 0.36 -1.88
N TYR A 179 -5.39 -0.56 -2.61
CA TYR A 179 -4.48 -1.55 -2.04
C TYR A 179 -3.29 -0.88 -1.36
N LEU A 180 -2.60 0.04 -2.05
CA LEU A 180 -1.45 0.77 -1.53
C LEU A 180 -1.81 1.59 -0.30
N PHE A 181 -2.93 2.31 -0.33
CA PHE A 181 -3.40 3.10 0.81
C PHE A 181 -3.98 2.27 1.94
N ARG A 182 -4.01 0.94 1.82
CA ARG A 182 -4.56 0.02 2.83
C ARG A 182 -5.99 0.38 3.19
N VAL A 183 -6.79 0.73 2.20
CA VAL A 183 -8.21 1.03 2.40
C VAL A 183 -8.87 -0.16 3.11
N PRO A 184 -9.47 0.03 4.29
CA PRO A 184 -10.16 -1.05 4.98
C PRO A 184 -11.35 -1.49 4.13
N GLU A 185 -11.36 -2.72 3.64
CA GLU A 185 -12.51 -3.23 2.89
C GLU A 185 -13.30 -4.24 3.74
N PRO A 186 -14.50 -4.64 3.28
CA PRO A 186 -14.79 -6.06 3.15
C PRO A 186 -14.04 -6.63 1.92
N ARG A 187 -12.77 -7.05 2.07
CA ARG A 187 -12.01 -7.64 0.95
C ARG A 187 -12.64 -8.98 0.60
N VAL A 188 -12.85 -9.27 -0.68
CA VAL A 188 -12.97 -10.68 -1.10
C VAL A 188 -11.74 -11.38 -0.54
N PRO A 189 -11.88 -12.44 0.28
CA PRO A 189 -10.72 -13.13 0.81
C PRO A 189 -9.82 -13.51 -0.36
N ILE A 190 -8.61 -12.95 -0.39
CA ILE A 190 -7.58 -13.36 -1.33
C ILE A 190 -7.42 -14.86 -1.08
N GLY A 191 -7.88 -15.67 -2.03
CA GLY A 191 -7.63 -17.10 -1.98
C GLY A 191 -6.12 -17.30 -1.90
N ALA A 192 -5.66 -18.23 -1.07
CA ALA A 192 -4.24 -18.50 -0.90
C ALA A 192 -3.64 -18.94 -2.24
N ARG A 193 -3.10 -17.98 -2.99
CA ARG A 193 -2.28 -18.23 -4.17
C ARG A 193 -0.85 -18.37 -3.70
N ASP A 194 -0.13 -19.31 -4.30
CA ASP A 194 1.23 -19.59 -3.90
C ASP A 194 2.16 -18.52 -4.48
N LYS A 195 3.05 -17.97 -3.66
CA LYS A 195 4.07 -17.02 -4.07
C LYS A 195 5.40 -17.51 -3.55
N ARG A 196 6.36 -17.68 -4.46
CA ARG A 196 7.69 -18.21 -4.16
C ARG A 196 8.75 -17.26 -4.69
N GLU A 197 9.93 -17.32 -4.09
CA GLU A 197 11.09 -16.57 -4.55
C GLU A 197 12.25 -17.53 -4.84
N VAL A 198 12.94 -17.30 -5.95
CA VAL A 198 14.16 -18.03 -6.31
C VAL A 198 15.21 -17.05 -6.80
N ALA A 199 16.47 -17.30 -6.45
CA ALA A 199 17.60 -16.44 -6.82
C ALA A 199 18.74 -17.19 -7.51
N THR A 200 18.54 -18.48 -7.83
CA THR A 200 19.54 -19.30 -8.53
C THR A 200 18.91 -20.06 -9.69
N VAL A 201 19.74 -20.30 -10.72
CA VAL A 201 19.33 -21.08 -11.90
C VAL A 201 18.98 -22.52 -11.51
N ASP A 202 19.70 -23.13 -10.57
CA ASP A 202 19.42 -24.50 -10.12
C ASP A 202 18.07 -24.61 -9.42
N ALA A 203 17.71 -23.64 -8.57
CA ALA A 203 16.39 -23.62 -7.92
C ALA A 203 15.25 -23.39 -8.93
N LEU A 204 15.46 -22.49 -9.89
CA LEU A 204 14.53 -22.28 -11.00
C LEU A 204 14.35 -23.59 -11.80
N ASN A 205 15.45 -24.23 -12.19
CA ASN A 205 15.42 -25.48 -12.96
C ASN A 205 14.69 -26.58 -12.22
N ALA A 206 15.05 -26.83 -10.96
CA ALA A 206 14.41 -27.85 -10.14
C ALA A 206 12.90 -27.64 -10.01
N MET A 207 12.45 -26.39 -9.89
CA MET A 207 11.02 -26.07 -9.82
C MET A 207 10.31 -26.27 -11.16
N VAL A 208 10.92 -25.87 -12.28
CA VAL A 208 10.34 -26.09 -13.62
C VAL A 208 10.35 -27.60 -13.97
N ASP A 209 11.35 -28.36 -13.53
CA ASP A 209 11.41 -29.82 -13.70
C ASP A 209 10.35 -30.56 -12.89
N ALA A 210 10.00 -30.05 -11.71
CA ALA A 210 8.98 -30.62 -10.84
C ALA A 210 7.54 -30.22 -11.23
N TYR A 211 7.38 -29.26 -12.13
CA TYR A 211 6.06 -28.76 -12.53
C TYR A 211 5.36 -29.75 -13.47
N ASP A 212 4.20 -30.25 -13.04
CA ASP A 212 3.41 -31.27 -13.72
C ASP A 212 2.24 -30.70 -14.55
N GLY A 213 2.06 -29.37 -14.57
CA GLY A 213 0.96 -28.73 -15.27
C GLY A 213 -0.37 -28.70 -14.51
N SER A 214 -0.40 -29.14 -13.24
CA SER A 214 -1.64 -29.25 -12.46
C SER A 214 -2.27 -27.93 -12.02
N TYR A 215 -1.53 -26.81 -12.09
CA TYR A 215 -1.97 -25.46 -11.72
C TYR A 215 -1.29 -24.40 -12.59
N PRO A 216 -1.83 -23.18 -12.74
CA PRO A 216 -1.09 -22.10 -13.40
C PRO A 216 0.20 -21.70 -12.71
N LEU A 217 1.33 -21.85 -13.41
CA LEU A 217 2.64 -21.38 -12.97
C LEU A 217 3.08 -20.16 -13.77
N TYR A 218 3.39 -19.08 -13.05
CA TYR A 218 3.95 -17.84 -13.58
C TYR A 218 5.36 -17.62 -13.05
N LEU A 219 6.27 -17.16 -13.91
CA LEU A 219 7.62 -16.76 -13.52
C LEU A 219 7.78 -15.27 -13.80
N PHE A 220 8.20 -14.52 -12.78
CA PHE A 220 8.41 -13.08 -12.86
C PHE A 220 9.87 -12.74 -12.59
N PHE A 221 10.63 -12.55 -13.65
CA PHE A 221 12.06 -12.23 -13.61
C PHE A 221 12.25 -10.75 -13.31
N VAL A 222 12.98 -10.49 -12.23
CA VAL A 222 13.28 -9.16 -11.72
C VAL A 222 14.77 -9.01 -11.39
N SER A 223 15.19 -7.78 -11.17
CA SER A 223 16.51 -7.48 -10.61
C SER A 223 16.64 -7.94 -9.16
N GLY A 224 17.86 -7.88 -8.62
CA GLY A 224 18.10 -7.81 -7.19
C GLY A 224 17.78 -6.43 -6.62
N HIS A 225 18.19 -6.22 -5.38
CA HIS A 225 17.94 -5.00 -4.63
C HIS A 225 19.15 -4.07 -4.67
N ASP A 226 18.88 -2.78 -4.75
CA ASP A 226 19.84 -1.71 -4.57
C ASP A 226 20.21 -1.59 -3.09
N SER A 227 21.52 -1.48 -2.78
CA SER A 227 22.00 -1.45 -1.40
C SER A 227 21.60 -0.18 -0.63
N ASP A 228 21.32 0.91 -1.34
CA ASP A 228 20.99 2.19 -0.72
C ASP A 228 19.48 2.31 -0.49
N THR A 229 18.69 1.91 -1.48
CA THR A 229 17.22 2.09 -1.47
C THR A 229 16.48 0.88 -0.91
N GLU A 230 17.11 -0.30 -0.91
CA GLU A 230 16.50 -1.62 -0.66
C GLU A 230 15.35 -1.98 -1.60
N ARG A 231 15.12 -1.18 -2.66
CA ARG A 231 14.20 -1.47 -3.76
C ARG A 231 14.93 -2.16 -4.90
N LEU A 232 14.18 -2.65 -5.87
CA LEU A 232 14.76 -3.30 -7.05
C LEU A 232 15.65 -2.31 -7.82
N TRP A 233 16.90 -2.69 -8.12
CA TRP A 233 17.83 -1.78 -8.81
C TRP A 233 17.40 -1.45 -10.24
N CYS A 234 16.61 -2.32 -10.87
CA CYS A 234 16.03 -2.06 -12.19
C CYS A 234 14.75 -1.22 -12.03
N PRO A 235 14.69 0.03 -12.53
CA PRO A 235 13.54 0.89 -12.34
C PRO A 235 12.23 0.31 -12.90
N PHE A 236 12.31 -0.43 -14.01
CA PHE A 236 11.15 -1.08 -14.61
C PHE A 236 10.66 -2.29 -13.80
N CYS A 237 11.57 -3.03 -13.15
CA CYS A 237 11.17 -4.12 -12.27
C CYS A 237 10.47 -3.58 -11.03
N ASP A 238 11.02 -2.50 -10.48
CA ASP A 238 10.50 -1.84 -9.29
C ASP A 238 9.10 -1.27 -9.51
N SER A 239 8.86 -0.63 -10.65
CA SER A 239 7.52 -0.12 -11.00
C SER A 239 6.52 -1.23 -11.33
N ALA A 240 6.98 -2.36 -11.87
CA ALA A 240 6.11 -3.50 -12.22
C ALA A 240 5.77 -4.41 -11.03
N LEU A 241 6.59 -4.43 -9.98
CA LEU A 241 6.47 -5.37 -8.87
C LEU A 241 5.10 -5.33 -8.20
N LEU A 242 4.66 -4.15 -7.75
CA LEU A 242 3.39 -4.02 -7.04
C LEU A 242 2.19 -4.37 -7.94
N PRO A 243 2.06 -3.85 -9.18
CA PRO A 243 0.98 -4.24 -10.10
C PRO A 243 0.94 -5.74 -10.40
N VAL A 244 2.09 -6.36 -10.70
CA VAL A 244 2.16 -7.79 -11.04
C VAL A 244 1.69 -8.65 -9.87
N VAL A 245 2.21 -8.39 -8.67
CA VAL A 245 1.83 -9.14 -7.46
C VAL A 245 0.36 -8.92 -7.13
N TYR A 246 -0.11 -7.67 -7.15
CA TYR A 246 -1.50 -7.35 -6.85
C TYR A 246 -2.46 -8.03 -7.84
N TYR A 247 -2.23 -7.90 -9.16
CA TYR A 247 -3.15 -8.48 -10.13
C TYR A 247 -3.11 -10.01 -10.13
N PHE A 248 -1.95 -10.63 -9.89
CA PHE A 248 -1.89 -12.07 -9.65
C PHE A 248 -2.77 -12.48 -8.46
N GLU A 249 -2.63 -11.79 -7.33
CA GLU A 249 -3.40 -12.04 -6.11
C GLU A 249 -4.91 -11.81 -6.25
N HIS A 250 -5.36 -11.03 -7.22
CA HIS A 250 -6.79 -10.71 -7.36
C HIS A 250 -7.44 -11.46 -8.53
N TYR A 251 -6.68 -11.73 -9.59
CA TYR A 251 -7.24 -12.18 -10.87
C TYR A 251 -6.77 -13.55 -11.34
N ALA A 252 -5.63 -14.08 -10.86
CA ALA A 252 -5.19 -15.42 -11.25
C ALA A 252 -6.12 -16.51 -10.69
N ALA A 253 -6.04 -17.73 -11.23
CA ALA A 253 -6.75 -18.87 -10.64
C ALA A 253 -6.35 -19.07 -9.16
N LYS A 254 -7.24 -19.66 -8.35
CA LYS A 254 -7.03 -19.76 -6.89
C LYS A 254 -5.85 -20.65 -6.50
N ASP A 255 -5.57 -21.66 -7.32
CA ASP A 255 -4.48 -22.62 -7.22
C ASP A 255 -3.20 -22.16 -7.94
N ALA A 256 -3.22 -21.01 -8.61
CA ALA A 256 -2.08 -20.49 -9.32
C ALA A 256 -0.88 -20.20 -8.40
N ALA A 257 0.31 -20.31 -8.96
CA ALA A 257 1.57 -19.96 -8.33
C ALA A 257 2.32 -18.87 -9.12
N LEU A 258 2.86 -17.89 -8.41
CA LEU A 258 3.79 -16.88 -8.93
C LEU A 258 5.17 -17.12 -8.32
N VAL A 259 6.19 -17.27 -9.17
CA VAL A 259 7.58 -17.35 -8.74
C VAL A 259 8.30 -16.09 -9.15
N THR A 260 8.69 -15.27 -8.18
CA THR A 260 9.59 -14.15 -8.42
C THR A 260 11.02 -14.67 -8.54
N VAL A 261 11.66 -14.40 -9.66
CA VAL A 261 13.02 -14.86 -9.99
C VAL A 261 13.96 -13.66 -9.93
N THR A 262 14.77 -13.58 -8.89
CA THR A 262 15.85 -12.57 -8.79
C THR A 262 17.03 -13.00 -9.64
N THR A 263 17.34 -12.20 -10.66
CA THR A 263 18.30 -12.58 -11.71
C THR A 263 19.75 -12.19 -11.44
N ALA A 264 19.99 -11.02 -10.86
CA ALA A 264 21.33 -10.51 -10.59
C ALA A 264 21.29 -9.47 -9.48
N SER A 265 22.29 -9.47 -8.62
CA SER A 265 22.37 -8.55 -7.47
C SER A 265 22.65 -7.12 -7.90
N THR A 266 23.33 -6.92 -9.03
CA THR A 266 23.67 -5.59 -9.57
C THR A 266 23.42 -5.49 -11.06
N TYR A 267 23.39 -4.25 -11.59
CA TYR A 267 23.31 -4.01 -13.02
C TYR A 267 24.54 -4.55 -13.77
N ASP A 268 25.75 -4.44 -13.20
CA ASP A 268 26.98 -4.92 -13.83
C ASP A 268 26.99 -6.45 -13.94
N GLU A 269 26.55 -7.16 -12.89
CA GLU A 269 26.34 -8.60 -12.94
C GLU A 269 25.29 -8.96 -14.01
N TRP A 270 24.20 -8.20 -14.11
CA TRP A 270 23.22 -8.38 -15.18
C TRP A 270 23.78 -8.07 -16.57
N GLN A 271 24.78 -7.21 -16.75
CA GLN A 271 25.37 -6.96 -18.07
C GLN A 271 26.37 -8.04 -18.48
N ASP A 272 26.96 -8.76 -17.51
CA ASP A 272 27.93 -9.83 -17.76
C ASP A 272 27.26 -11.03 -18.46
N PRO A 273 27.66 -11.40 -19.70
CA PRO A 273 27.14 -12.57 -20.40
C PRO A 273 27.39 -13.90 -19.67
N SER A 274 28.37 -13.94 -18.75
CA SER A 274 28.70 -15.10 -17.94
C SER A 274 27.83 -15.24 -16.68
N SER A 275 27.03 -14.22 -16.34
CA SER A 275 26.09 -14.29 -15.22
C SER A 275 25.15 -15.50 -15.36
N PRO A 276 24.86 -16.25 -14.29
CA PRO A 276 24.15 -17.53 -14.39
C PRO A 276 22.83 -17.47 -15.19
N PHE A 277 22.00 -16.45 -14.93
CA PHE A 277 20.72 -16.30 -15.62
C PHE A 277 20.84 -15.87 -17.09
N ARG A 278 21.97 -15.27 -17.47
CA ARG A 278 22.28 -14.92 -18.87
C ARG A 278 22.93 -16.06 -19.64
N ALA A 279 23.73 -16.87 -18.95
CA ALA A 279 24.43 -18.01 -19.54
C ALA A 279 23.53 -19.23 -19.74
N GLN A 280 22.50 -19.42 -18.90
CA GLN A 280 21.58 -20.56 -19.04
C GLN A 280 20.72 -20.46 -20.32
N THR A 281 20.38 -21.62 -20.90
CA THR A 281 19.67 -21.71 -22.18
C THR A 281 18.24 -22.21 -22.07
N ARG A 282 17.76 -22.54 -20.86
CA ARG A 282 16.43 -23.11 -20.65
C ARG A 282 15.34 -22.08 -20.89
N ILE A 283 15.55 -20.87 -20.39
CA ILE A 283 14.60 -19.75 -20.50
C ILE A 283 15.32 -18.57 -21.11
N LYS A 284 15.02 -18.20 -22.35
CA LYS A 284 15.61 -17.01 -22.95
C LYS A 284 15.03 -15.76 -22.29
N ILE A 285 15.80 -15.08 -21.46
CA ILE A 285 15.39 -13.83 -20.82
C ILE A 285 15.63 -12.67 -21.80
N SER A 286 14.56 -12.07 -22.30
CA SER A 286 14.59 -10.98 -23.31
C SER A 286 14.98 -9.63 -22.70
N GLY A 287 14.70 -9.43 -21.42
CA GLY A 287 14.97 -8.23 -20.66
C GLY A 287 14.38 -8.32 -19.25
N LEU A 288 14.53 -7.26 -18.47
CA LEU A 288 13.95 -7.14 -17.13
C LEU A 288 13.03 -5.91 -17.07
N PRO A 289 11.85 -6.00 -16.42
CA PRO A 289 11.23 -7.23 -15.94
C PRO A 289 10.73 -8.11 -17.09
N MET A 290 10.58 -9.40 -16.82
CA MET A 290 9.96 -10.34 -17.75
C MET A 290 8.97 -11.22 -16.99
N LEU A 291 7.73 -11.28 -17.48
CA LEU A 291 6.67 -12.12 -16.92
C LEU A 291 6.33 -13.20 -17.94
N VAL A 292 6.39 -14.46 -17.53
CA VAL A 292 6.01 -15.59 -18.37
C VAL A 292 5.05 -16.51 -17.65
N ARG A 293 4.26 -17.24 -18.44
CA ARG A 293 3.46 -18.37 -18.00
C ARG A 293 4.10 -19.66 -18.50
N VAL A 294 4.24 -20.64 -17.62
CA VAL A 294 4.73 -21.99 -17.95
C VAL A 294 3.55 -22.83 -18.43
N MET A 295 3.63 -23.31 -19.68
CA MET A 295 2.58 -24.13 -20.27
C MET A 295 2.75 -25.61 -19.88
N PRO A 296 1.66 -26.39 -19.77
CA PRO A 296 1.73 -27.85 -19.63
C PRO A 296 2.58 -28.46 -20.75
N ASN A 297 3.33 -29.53 -20.46
CA ASN A 297 4.28 -30.20 -21.37
C ASN A 297 5.62 -29.48 -21.62
N ALA A 298 5.99 -28.52 -20.77
CA ALA A 298 7.36 -28.03 -20.56
C ALA A 298 8.11 -27.38 -21.75
N ALA A 299 7.45 -26.88 -22.81
CA ALA A 299 8.05 -25.93 -23.79
C ALA A 299 7.04 -25.50 -24.88
N PRO A 300 6.14 -24.56 -24.57
CA PRO A 300 6.59 -23.17 -24.71
C PRO A 300 6.26 -22.32 -23.50
N LEU A 301 7.13 -21.35 -23.21
CA LEU A 301 6.78 -20.25 -22.32
C LEU A 301 5.91 -19.27 -23.08
N LYS A 302 4.85 -18.78 -22.45
CA LYS A 302 4.08 -17.64 -22.98
C LYS A 302 4.54 -16.37 -22.25
N GLU A 303 5.30 -15.54 -22.94
CA GLU A 303 5.75 -14.24 -22.44
C GLU A 303 4.62 -13.20 -22.52
N TYR A 304 4.51 -12.39 -21.47
CA TYR A 304 3.73 -11.17 -21.48
C TYR A 304 4.54 -10.08 -22.19
N THR A 305 4.06 -9.65 -23.36
CA THR A 305 4.81 -8.75 -24.27
C THR A 305 4.23 -7.34 -24.36
N GLN A 306 3.16 -7.05 -23.62
CA GLN A 306 2.58 -5.71 -23.54
C GLN A 306 3.31 -4.88 -22.48
N PHE A 307 3.05 -3.58 -22.44
CA PHE A 307 3.51 -2.72 -21.34
C PHE A 307 2.82 -3.14 -20.04
N PHE A 308 3.57 -3.30 -18.95
CA PHE A 308 2.99 -3.70 -17.65
C PHE A 308 1.92 -2.72 -17.17
N GLU A 309 2.03 -1.44 -17.55
CA GLU A 309 1.05 -0.37 -17.31
C GLU A 309 -0.31 -0.63 -17.99
N ASP A 310 -0.38 -1.57 -18.94
CA ASP A 310 -1.63 -2.02 -19.54
C ASP A 310 -2.33 -3.03 -18.62
N ARG A 311 -3.07 -2.47 -17.67
CA ARG A 311 -3.93 -3.21 -16.73
C ARG A 311 -4.79 -4.25 -17.43
N THR A 312 -5.42 -3.90 -18.55
CA THR A 312 -6.39 -4.79 -19.23
C THR A 312 -5.69 -6.07 -19.69
N HIS A 313 -4.57 -5.93 -20.40
CA HIS A 313 -3.82 -7.08 -20.89
C HIS A 313 -3.14 -7.85 -19.75
N LEU A 314 -2.66 -7.17 -18.71
CA LEU A 314 -2.01 -7.82 -17.57
C LEU A 314 -3.00 -8.66 -16.76
N VAL A 315 -4.20 -8.13 -16.50
CA VAL A 315 -5.29 -8.88 -15.85
C VAL A 315 -5.72 -10.06 -16.72
N GLN A 316 -5.92 -9.86 -18.03
CA GLN A 316 -6.26 -10.95 -18.94
C GLN A 316 -5.24 -12.07 -18.91
N PHE A 317 -3.94 -11.74 -18.91
CA PHE A 317 -2.86 -12.72 -18.83
C PHE A 317 -2.94 -13.64 -17.59
N PHE A 318 -3.36 -13.09 -16.44
CA PHE A 318 -3.58 -13.88 -15.22
C PHE A 318 -4.90 -14.67 -15.24
N GLN A 319 -5.93 -14.17 -15.92
CA GLN A 319 -7.24 -14.82 -16.00
C GLN A 319 -7.32 -15.94 -17.03
N GLU A 320 -6.34 -16.04 -17.93
CA GLU A 320 -6.34 -17.06 -18.96
C GLU A 320 -6.44 -18.47 -18.35
N PRO A 321 -7.43 -19.29 -18.77
CA PRO A 321 -7.62 -20.64 -18.24
C PRO A 321 -6.41 -21.53 -18.53
N GLN A 322 -6.20 -22.57 -17.72
CA GLN A 322 -5.24 -23.62 -18.06
C GLN A 322 -5.63 -24.29 -19.37
N PRO A 323 -4.69 -24.48 -20.32
CA PRO A 323 -4.93 -25.37 -21.43
C PRO A 323 -5.23 -26.76 -20.90
N GLU A 324 -6.24 -27.43 -21.47
CA GLU A 324 -6.51 -28.84 -21.17
C GLU A 324 -5.28 -29.68 -21.58
N MET A 325 -4.87 -30.62 -20.72
CA MET A 325 -3.72 -31.51 -20.95
C MET A 325 -4.00 -32.56 -22.02
#